data_AF-A0A836VE02-F1
#
_entry.id   AF-A0A836VE02-F1
#
_cell.length_a   1.000
_cell.length_b   1.000
_cell.length_c   1.000
_cell.angle_alpha   90.00
_cell.angle_beta   90.00
_cell.angle_gamma   90.00
#
_symmetry.space_group_name_H-M   'P 1'
#
loop_
_entity.id
_entity.type
_entity.pdbx_description
1 polymer ?
#
loop_
_entity_poly.entity_id
_entity_poly.type
_entity_poly.pdbx_seq_one_letter_code
_entity_poly.pdbx_strand_id
1 'polypeptide(L)'
;MADLDEVRSLTETELADNKKVQNDYNRKQELLKKIAVEDVAEKKELVKEKGVVEKAKKELSELTEKILKKRRKKLLKAEVEKIAESLKEGVTEKEIVEILEKLAEGEITEEEAITLLKEKTKLSEEGIKKLVEKTKAIQKETEELAEKLATASADEVAEILREAGGVSEKDILALVEKKKEVDAIESSFLEKTMAKLYTRLIRDRELGIEEAFCINIEGILDHLLVEPSYFDTDKYSIDEYIGQIESSFRLLEPILEEYPEIIVRLEGNADERGTVEYNKALSDRRWETPSKVLLALYFDEDRTAGVGRSEQCPLPRAGGISTRDWWSSNRRTDYIFKLK
;
A
#
# COMPACT_ATOMS: atom_id res chain seq x y z
N MET A 1 51.86 33.40 -4.42
CA MET A 1 51.05 32.20 -4.19
C MET A 1 50.99 32.03 -2.69
N ALA A 2 49.82 32.18 -2.07
CA ALA A 2 49.69 31.91 -0.64
C ALA A 2 49.89 30.40 -0.45
N ASP A 3 50.72 30.04 0.53
CA ASP A 3 50.97 28.65 0.89
C ASP A 3 49.66 28.03 1.37
N LEU A 4 49.10 27.10 0.59
CA LEU A 4 47.83 26.44 0.90
C LEU A 4 47.94 25.51 2.12
N ASP A 5 49.14 25.30 2.64
CA ASP A 5 49.43 24.41 3.77
C ASP A 5 49.53 25.14 5.12
N GLU A 6 49.51 26.48 5.17
CA GLU A 6 49.48 27.22 6.45
C GLU A 6 48.05 27.27 7.02
N VAL A 7 47.71 26.28 7.85
CA VAL A 7 46.49 26.31 8.67
C VAL A 7 46.63 27.40 9.74
N ARG A 8 46.10 28.61 9.47
CA ARG A 8 46.05 29.67 10.48
C ARG A 8 45.15 29.26 11.64
N SER A 9 45.50 29.71 12.85
CA SER A 9 44.60 29.59 13.99
C SER A 9 43.31 30.39 13.78
N LEU A 10 42.21 29.88 14.30
CA LEU A 10 40.94 30.60 14.34
C LEU A 10 41.09 31.83 15.24
N THR A 11 40.47 32.93 14.82
CA THR A 11 40.33 34.14 15.65
C THR A 11 39.40 33.87 16.84
N GLU A 12 39.48 34.71 17.87
CA GLU A 12 38.58 34.61 19.03
C GLU A 12 37.10 34.72 18.62
N THR A 13 36.80 35.54 17.61
CA THR A 13 35.45 35.66 17.03
C THR A 13 34.99 34.36 16.37
N GLU A 14 35.82 33.76 15.51
CA GLU A 14 35.50 32.48 14.86
C GLU A 14 35.32 31.34 15.88
N LEU A 15 36.12 31.31 16.95
CA LEU A 15 35.96 30.35 18.04
C LEU A 15 34.66 30.56 18.82
N ALA A 16 34.28 31.81 19.09
CA ALA A 16 33.03 32.15 19.77
C ALA A 16 31.81 31.77 18.91
N ASP A 17 31.86 32.02 17.61
CA ASP A 17 30.81 31.65 16.66
C ASP A 17 30.67 30.12 16.54
N ASN A 18 31.79 29.39 16.43
CA ASN A 18 31.78 27.93 16.45
C ASN A 18 31.16 27.38 17.74
N LYS A 19 31.49 27.96 18.90
CA LYS A 19 30.91 27.57 20.19
C LYS A 19 29.40 27.83 20.23
N LYS A 20 28.93 28.93 19.64
CA LYS A 20 27.49 29.23 19.53
C LYS A 20 26.76 28.18 18.69
N VAL A 21 27.32 27.81 17.54
CA VAL A 21 26.77 26.76 16.66
C VAL A 21 26.72 25.42 17.39
N GLN A 22 27.79 25.04 18.08
CA GLN A 22 27.85 23.78 18.82
C GLN A 22 26.84 23.73 19.97
N ASN A 23 26.66 24.84 20.70
CA ASN A 23 25.65 24.93 21.75
C ASN A 23 24.22 24.82 21.19
N ASP A 24 23.93 25.46 20.06
CA ASP A 24 22.63 25.35 19.39
C ASP A 24 22.35 23.91 18.92
N TYR A 25 23.34 23.27 18.30
CA TYR A 25 23.26 21.87 17.89
C TYR A 25 22.95 20.96 19.09
N ASN A 26 23.72 21.08 20.17
CA ASN A 26 23.51 20.26 21.38
C ASN A 26 22.11 20.48 21.99
N ARG A 27 21.65 21.72 22.05
CA ARG A 27 20.29 22.05 22.51
C ARG A 27 19.22 21.38 21.64
N LYS A 28 19.36 21.43 20.31
CA LYS A 28 18.43 20.78 19.37
C LYS A 28 18.44 19.26 19.51
N GLN A 29 19.61 18.65 19.71
CA GLN A 29 19.73 17.22 19.97
C GLN A 29 19.00 16.79 21.25
N GLU A 30 19.07 17.59 22.32
CA GLU A 30 18.32 17.32 23.54
C GLU A 30 16.80 17.46 23.34
N LEU A 31 16.36 18.47 22.57
CA LEU A 31 14.95 18.65 22.22
C LEU A 31 14.42 17.46 21.40
N LEU A 32 15.14 17.05 20.35
CA LEU A 32 14.78 15.91 19.50
C LEU A 32 14.60 14.63 20.33
N LYS A 33 15.49 14.37 21.29
CA LYS A 33 15.37 13.21 22.19
C LYS A 33 14.12 13.25 23.06
N LYS A 34 13.73 14.43 23.56
CA LYS A 34 12.52 14.58 24.37
C LYS A 34 11.26 14.36 23.52
N ILE A 35 11.20 15.04 22.39
CA ILE A 35 10.09 14.98 21.44
C ILE A 35 9.91 13.55 20.88
N ALA A 36 11.01 12.84 20.60
CA ALA A 36 10.95 11.47 20.11
C ALA A 36 10.12 10.54 21.02
N VAL A 37 10.19 10.72 22.34
CA VAL A 37 9.40 9.90 23.30
C VAL A 37 7.91 10.19 23.17
N GLU A 38 7.56 11.47 23.07
CA GLU A 38 6.16 11.92 22.91
C GLU A 38 5.60 11.48 21.57
N ASP A 39 6.38 11.65 20.49
CA ASP A 39 6.00 11.32 19.13
C ASP A 39 5.76 9.81 18.94
N VAL A 40 6.60 8.96 19.55
CA VAL A 40 6.44 7.50 19.57
C VAL A 40 5.18 7.11 20.35
N ALA A 41 4.92 7.75 21.51
CA ALA A 41 3.73 7.46 22.30
C ALA A 41 2.45 7.81 21.54
N GLU A 42 2.40 8.97 20.88
CA GLU A 42 1.25 9.36 20.06
C GLU A 42 1.07 8.46 18.84
N LYS A 43 2.16 8.13 18.11
CA LYS A 43 2.09 7.20 16.98
C LYS A 43 1.49 5.86 17.40
N LYS A 44 1.85 5.36 18.60
CA LYS A 44 1.33 4.10 19.12
C LYS A 44 -0.20 4.10 19.30
N GLU A 45 -0.80 5.23 19.66
CA GLU A 45 -2.26 5.34 19.73
C GLU A 45 -2.89 5.34 18.33
N LEU A 46 -2.32 6.08 17.38
CA LEU A 46 -2.79 6.08 15.99
C LEU A 46 -2.61 4.72 15.31
N VAL A 47 -1.58 3.95 15.65
CA VAL A 47 -1.40 2.57 15.15
C VAL A 47 -2.55 1.66 15.59
N LYS A 48 -3.09 1.84 16.80
CA LYS A 48 -4.27 1.08 17.25
C LYS A 48 -5.50 1.46 16.43
N GLU A 49 -5.66 2.74 16.11
CA GLU A 49 -6.75 3.24 15.27
C GLU A 49 -6.61 2.75 13.83
N LYS A 50 -5.40 2.75 13.25
CA LYS A 50 -5.12 2.12 11.94
C LYS A 50 -5.53 0.64 11.97
N GLY A 51 -5.30 -0.06 13.09
CA GLY A 51 -5.78 -1.44 13.27
C GLY A 51 -7.31 -1.61 13.14
N VAL A 52 -8.10 -0.59 13.47
CA VAL A 52 -9.56 -0.59 13.25
C VAL A 52 -9.88 -0.44 11.76
N VAL A 53 -9.16 0.43 11.04
CA VAL A 53 -9.27 0.59 9.59
C VAL A 53 -8.96 -0.73 8.88
N GLU A 54 -7.81 -1.36 9.20
CA GLU A 54 -7.39 -2.62 8.60
C GLU A 54 -8.36 -3.76 8.88
N LYS A 55 -8.94 -3.81 10.09
CA LYS A 55 -9.98 -4.77 10.41
C LYS A 55 -11.23 -4.55 9.54
N ALA A 56 -11.66 -3.30 9.38
CA ALA A 56 -12.84 -2.97 8.57
C ALA A 56 -12.62 -3.31 7.08
N LYS A 57 -11.43 -3.01 6.53
CA LYS A 57 -11.01 -3.41 5.18
C LYS A 57 -11.03 -4.93 4.99
N LYS A 58 -10.52 -5.67 5.98
CA LYS A 58 -10.55 -7.15 5.96
C LYS A 58 -11.99 -7.68 5.93
N GLU A 59 -12.88 -7.16 6.78
CA GLU A 59 -14.30 -7.55 6.79
C GLU A 59 -14.99 -7.26 5.45
N LEU A 60 -14.65 -6.16 4.78
CA LEU A 60 -15.15 -5.83 3.44
C LEU A 60 -14.63 -6.82 2.38
N SER A 61 -13.34 -7.18 2.42
CA SER A 61 -12.76 -8.19 1.52
C SER A 61 -13.45 -9.54 1.69
N GLU A 62 -13.64 -10.01 2.93
CA GLU A 62 -14.34 -11.26 3.24
C GLU A 62 -15.79 -11.25 2.74
N LEU A 63 -16.49 -10.12 2.88
CA LEU A 63 -17.84 -9.95 2.35
C LEU A 63 -17.86 -10.01 0.82
N THR A 64 -16.91 -9.33 0.17
CA THR A 64 -16.74 -9.32 -1.29
C THR A 64 -16.53 -10.74 -1.82
N GLU A 65 -15.56 -11.48 -1.26
CA GLU A 65 -15.28 -12.87 -1.63
C GLU A 65 -16.53 -13.76 -1.48
N LYS A 66 -17.26 -13.61 -0.39
CA LYS A 66 -18.50 -14.38 -0.15
C LYS A 66 -19.56 -14.10 -1.20
N ILE A 67 -19.73 -12.85 -1.61
CA ILE A 67 -20.69 -12.44 -2.63
C ILE A 67 -20.27 -12.97 -4.00
N LEU A 68 -18.99 -12.86 -4.35
CA LEU A 68 -18.45 -13.37 -5.61
C LEU A 68 -18.53 -14.90 -5.71
N LYS A 69 -18.26 -15.63 -4.62
CA LYS A 69 -18.50 -17.08 -4.56
C LYS A 69 -19.97 -17.44 -4.80
N LYS A 70 -20.90 -16.70 -4.19
CA LYS A 70 -22.35 -16.89 -4.41
C LYS A 70 -22.75 -16.61 -5.87
N ARG A 71 -22.19 -15.56 -6.48
CA ARG A 71 -22.38 -15.22 -7.91
C ARG A 71 -21.90 -16.36 -8.79
N ARG A 72 -20.65 -16.81 -8.62
CA ARG A 72 -20.05 -17.91 -9.38
C ARG A 72 -20.90 -19.17 -9.30
N LYS A 73 -21.30 -19.58 -8.09
CA LYS A 73 -22.18 -20.74 -7.88
C LYS A 73 -23.51 -20.62 -8.65
N LYS A 74 -24.12 -19.43 -8.64
CA LYS A 74 -25.38 -19.17 -9.37
C LYS A 74 -25.18 -19.29 -10.88
N LEU A 75 -24.09 -18.77 -11.43
CA LEU A 75 -23.77 -18.86 -12.86
C LEU A 75 -23.48 -20.31 -13.27
N LEU A 76 -22.69 -21.04 -12.48
CA LEU A 76 -22.44 -22.46 -12.72
C LEU A 76 -23.74 -23.26 -12.69
N LYS A 77 -24.63 -23.00 -11.73
CA LYS A 77 -25.95 -23.62 -11.69
C LYS A 77 -26.75 -23.38 -12.98
N ALA A 78 -26.75 -22.16 -13.50
CA ALA A 78 -27.43 -21.84 -14.75
C ALA A 78 -26.84 -22.57 -15.97
N GLU A 79 -25.52 -22.86 -15.97
CA GLU A 79 -24.91 -23.71 -17.00
C GLU A 79 -25.26 -25.20 -16.83
N VAL A 80 -25.38 -25.68 -15.59
CA VAL A 80 -25.79 -27.06 -15.30
C VAL A 80 -27.27 -27.30 -15.63
N GLU A 81 -28.15 -26.33 -15.39
CA GLU A 81 -29.58 -26.41 -15.76
C GLU A 81 -29.76 -26.64 -17.27
N LYS A 82 -28.85 -26.13 -18.12
CA LYS A 82 -28.87 -26.35 -19.58
C LYS A 82 -28.54 -27.78 -20.00
N ILE A 83 -27.95 -28.59 -19.11
CA ILE A 83 -27.56 -29.98 -19.37
C ILE A 83 -28.33 -30.97 -18.48
N ALA A 84 -29.38 -30.52 -17.78
CA ALA A 84 -30.12 -31.34 -16.83
C ALA A 84 -30.64 -32.66 -17.44
N GLU A 85 -31.08 -32.65 -18.69
CA GLU A 85 -31.54 -33.85 -19.42
C GLU A 85 -30.42 -34.85 -19.73
N SER A 86 -29.16 -34.39 -19.69
CA SER A 86 -27.98 -35.22 -19.95
C SER A 86 -27.40 -35.85 -18.68
N LEU A 87 -28.01 -35.68 -17.52
CA LEU A 87 -27.54 -36.32 -16.28
C LEU A 87 -27.84 -37.84 -16.29
N LYS A 88 -26.96 -38.63 -15.67
CA LYS A 88 -27.24 -40.06 -15.46
C LYS A 88 -28.25 -40.26 -14.33
N GLU A 89 -28.90 -41.42 -14.32
CA GLU A 89 -29.88 -41.76 -13.29
C GLU A 89 -29.26 -41.70 -11.89
N GLY A 90 -29.94 -41.04 -10.95
CA GLY A 90 -29.47 -40.83 -9.58
C GLY A 90 -28.48 -39.67 -9.39
N VAL A 91 -28.03 -39.02 -10.46
CA VAL A 91 -27.16 -37.83 -10.39
C VAL A 91 -28.01 -36.56 -10.29
N THR A 92 -27.64 -35.68 -9.37
CA THR A 92 -28.28 -34.37 -9.17
C THR A 92 -27.47 -33.24 -9.81
N GLU A 93 -28.16 -32.15 -10.20
CA GLU A 93 -27.48 -30.92 -10.65
C GLU A 93 -26.48 -30.39 -9.62
N LYS A 94 -26.82 -30.53 -8.33
CA LYS A 94 -25.98 -30.08 -7.22
C LYS A 94 -24.60 -30.76 -7.24
N GLU A 95 -24.54 -32.06 -7.51
CA GLU A 95 -23.27 -32.79 -7.60
C GLU A 95 -22.40 -32.28 -8.76
N ILE A 96 -23.02 -31.94 -9.89
CA ILE A 96 -22.28 -31.37 -11.02
C ILE A 96 -21.76 -29.97 -10.68
N VAL A 97 -22.60 -29.12 -10.07
CA VAL A 97 -22.17 -27.79 -9.61
C VAL A 97 -21.01 -27.88 -8.64
N GLU A 98 -21.03 -28.83 -7.69
CA GLU A 98 -19.93 -29.04 -6.74
C GLU A 98 -18.61 -29.42 -7.45
N ILE A 99 -18.65 -30.25 -8.50
CA ILE A 99 -17.46 -30.57 -9.31
C ILE A 99 -16.93 -29.31 -10.01
N LEU A 100 -17.81 -28.50 -10.60
CA LEU A 100 -17.42 -27.29 -11.31
C LEU A 100 -16.90 -26.20 -10.35
N GLU A 101 -17.46 -26.09 -9.14
CA GLU A 101 -16.94 -25.21 -8.09
C GLU A 101 -15.50 -25.59 -7.71
N LYS A 102 -15.24 -26.89 -7.48
CA LYS A 102 -13.89 -27.38 -7.18
C LYS A 102 -12.89 -27.10 -8.29
N LEU A 103 -13.30 -27.27 -9.55
CA LEU A 103 -12.46 -26.94 -10.69
C LEU A 103 -12.16 -25.43 -10.73
N ALA A 104 -13.18 -24.59 -10.51
CA ALA A 104 -13.02 -23.14 -10.50
C ALA A 104 -12.13 -22.66 -9.34
N GLU A 105 -12.14 -23.35 -8.20
CA GLU A 105 -11.29 -23.05 -7.04
C GLU A 105 -9.89 -23.65 -7.14
N GLY A 106 -9.60 -24.43 -8.19
CA GLY A 106 -8.32 -25.12 -8.37
C GLY A 106 -8.11 -26.29 -7.42
N GLU A 107 -9.17 -26.79 -6.77
CA GLU A 107 -9.12 -27.95 -5.88
C GLU A 107 -8.96 -29.27 -6.64
N ILE A 108 -9.39 -29.30 -7.90
CA ILE A 108 -9.22 -30.42 -8.83
C ILE A 108 -8.67 -29.93 -10.17
N THR A 109 -7.94 -30.82 -10.84
CA THR A 109 -7.43 -30.59 -12.19
C THR A 109 -8.55 -30.67 -13.24
N GLU A 110 -8.27 -30.16 -14.44
CA GLU A 110 -9.19 -30.29 -15.57
C GLU A 110 -9.43 -31.76 -15.94
N GLU A 111 -8.40 -32.60 -15.90
CA GLU A 111 -8.49 -34.03 -16.19
C GLU A 111 -9.38 -34.76 -15.17
N GLU A 112 -9.24 -34.44 -13.88
CA GLU A 112 -10.10 -34.98 -12.82
C GLU A 112 -11.55 -34.54 -13.00
N ALA A 113 -11.78 -33.24 -13.28
CA ALA A 113 -13.11 -32.72 -13.55
C ALA A 113 -13.77 -33.41 -14.76
N ILE A 114 -13.05 -33.56 -15.87
CA ILE A 114 -13.53 -34.26 -17.07
C ILE A 114 -13.91 -35.71 -16.73
N THR A 115 -13.08 -36.40 -15.95
CA THR A 115 -13.33 -37.80 -15.55
C THR A 115 -14.61 -37.91 -14.72
N LEU A 116 -14.77 -37.08 -13.69
CA LEU A 116 -15.96 -37.05 -12.84
C LEU A 116 -17.23 -36.70 -13.64
N LEU A 117 -17.12 -35.77 -14.60
CA LEU A 117 -18.23 -35.40 -15.48
C LEU A 117 -18.62 -36.52 -16.45
N LYS A 118 -17.67 -37.30 -16.98
CA LYS A 118 -17.95 -38.51 -17.80
C LYS A 118 -18.68 -39.59 -17.00
N GLU A 119 -18.33 -39.74 -15.72
CA GLU A 119 -18.98 -40.69 -14.82
C GLU A 119 -20.43 -40.30 -14.51
N LYS A 120 -20.72 -39.00 -14.38
CA LYS A 120 -22.02 -38.50 -13.93
C LYS A 120 -22.96 -37.99 -15.02
N THR A 121 -22.47 -37.76 -16.24
CA THR A 121 -23.26 -37.22 -17.36
C THR A 121 -23.21 -38.12 -18.60
N LYS A 122 -24.18 -37.96 -19.49
CA LYS A 122 -24.28 -38.58 -20.82
C LYS A 122 -23.76 -37.64 -21.92
N LEU A 123 -23.06 -36.56 -21.55
CA LEU A 123 -22.52 -35.59 -22.50
C LEU A 123 -21.44 -36.24 -23.37
N SER A 124 -21.31 -35.75 -24.61
CA SER A 124 -20.16 -36.06 -25.45
C SER A 124 -18.87 -35.46 -24.86
N GLU A 125 -17.71 -35.94 -25.31
CA GLU A 125 -16.42 -35.35 -24.90
C GLU A 125 -16.36 -33.84 -25.19
N GLU A 126 -16.89 -33.43 -26.34
CA GLU A 126 -17.00 -32.02 -26.72
C GLU A 126 -17.95 -31.24 -25.80
N GLY A 127 -19.07 -31.85 -25.38
CA GLY A 127 -20.01 -31.25 -24.43
C GLY A 127 -19.40 -31.01 -23.05
N ILE A 128 -18.61 -31.98 -22.55
CA ILE A 128 -17.89 -31.87 -21.28
C ILE A 128 -16.81 -30.79 -21.39
N LYS A 129 -16.03 -30.79 -22.48
CA LYS A 129 -15.00 -29.77 -22.71
C LYS A 129 -15.58 -28.36 -22.72
N LYS A 130 -16.72 -28.16 -23.40
CA LYS A 130 -17.42 -26.87 -23.42
C LYS A 130 -17.90 -26.43 -22.03
N LEU A 131 -18.36 -27.35 -21.19
CA LEU A 131 -18.79 -27.05 -19.82
C LEU A 131 -17.60 -26.64 -18.94
N VAL A 132 -16.47 -27.33 -19.08
CA VAL A 132 -15.20 -27.00 -18.43
C VAL A 132 -14.68 -25.63 -18.87
N GLU A 133 -14.67 -25.35 -20.18
CA GLU A 133 -14.26 -24.05 -20.73
C GLU A 133 -15.11 -22.90 -20.19
N LYS A 134 -16.44 -23.07 -20.13
CA LYS A 134 -17.34 -22.09 -19.52
C LYS A 134 -17.08 -21.90 -18.03
N THR A 135 -16.79 -22.97 -17.30
CA THR A 135 -16.46 -22.90 -15.86
C THR A 135 -15.21 -22.07 -15.63
N LYS A 136 -14.16 -22.28 -16.45
CA LYS A 136 -12.94 -21.48 -16.43
C LYS A 136 -13.20 -20.02 -16.81
N ALA A 137 -14.04 -19.77 -17.81
CA ALA A 137 -14.43 -18.42 -18.20
C ALA A 137 -15.15 -17.67 -17.06
N ILE A 138 -16.09 -18.34 -16.37
CA ILE A 138 -16.78 -17.78 -15.20
C ILE A 138 -15.79 -17.50 -14.06
N GLN A 139 -14.82 -18.39 -13.82
CA GLN A 139 -13.79 -18.17 -12.81
C GLN A 139 -12.94 -16.95 -13.13
N LYS A 140 -12.45 -16.85 -14.37
CA LYS A 140 -11.66 -15.70 -14.84
C LYS A 140 -12.44 -14.39 -14.70
N GLU A 141 -13.70 -14.37 -15.12
CA GLU A 141 -14.57 -13.19 -14.97
C GLU A 141 -14.78 -12.83 -13.48
N THR A 142 -14.82 -13.84 -12.60
CA THR A 142 -14.94 -13.62 -11.14
C THR A 142 -13.68 -12.98 -10.56
N GLU A 143 -12.50 -13.36 -11.03
CA GLU A 143 -11.21 -12.77 -10.65
C GLU A 143 -11.10 -11.33 -11.15
N GLU A 144 -11.39 -11.07 -12.43
CA GLU A 144 -11.41 -9.73 -13.01
C GLU A 144 -12.41 -8.81 -12.29
N LEU A 145 -13.56 -9.36 -11.88
CA LEU A 145 -14.56 -8.62 -11.11
C LEU A 145 -14.06 -8.28 -9.69
N ALA A 146 -13.33 -9.18 -9.04
CA ALA A 146 -12.74 -8.91 -7.73
C ALA A 146 -11.72 -7.77 -7.79
N GLU A 147 -10.86 -7.76 -8.81
CA GLU A 147 -9.88 -6.69 -9.03
C GLU A 147 -10.55 -5.33 -9.24
N LYS A 148 -11.61 -5.27 -10.06
CA LYS A 148 -12.38 -4.03 -10.27
C LYS A 148 -13.02 -3.51 -8.99
N LEU A 149 -13.59 -4.41 -8.17
CA LEU A 149 -14.24 -4.03 -6.91
C LEU A 149 -13.25 -3.55 -5.85
N ALA A 150 -11.99 -4.00 -5.89
CA ALA A 150 -10.97 -3.60 -4.93
C ALA A 150 -10.59 -2.11 -5.02
N THR A 151 -10.70 -1.51 -6.21
CA THR A 151 -10.33 -0.10 -6.45
C THR A 151 -11.51 0.85 -6.59
N ALA A 152 -12.71 0.30 -6.85
CA ALA A 152 -13.96 1.03 -7.02
C ALA A 152 -14.38 1.83 -5.77
N SER A 153 -14.98 2.99 -6.02
CA SER A 153 -15.75 3.73 -5.03
C SER A 153 -17.03 3.00 -4.64
N ALA A 154 -17.63 3.36 -3.51
CA ALA A 154 -18.90 2.79 -3.08
C ALA A 154 -20.03 2.91 -4.13
N ASP A 155 -20.04 4.01 -4.89
CA ASP A 155 -21.05 4.26 -5.92
C ASP A 155 -20.82 3.38 -7.16
N GLU A 156 -19.56 3.23 -7.59
CA GLU A 156 -19.18 2.36 -8.71
C GLU A 156 -19.43 0.87 -8.43
N VAL A 157 -19.23 0.41 -7.18
CA VAL A 157 -19.47 -0.99 -6.78
C VAL A 157 -20.87 -1.46 -7.20
N ALA A 158 -21.88 -0.60 -7.05
CA ALA A 158 -23.25 -0.94 -7.38
C ALA A 158 -23.45 -1.12 -8.90
N GLU A 159 -22.86 -0.24 -9.71
CA GLU A 159 -22.92 -0.29 -11.17
C GLU A 159 -22.19 -1.53 -11.69
N ILE A 160 -20.94 -1.73 -11.25
CA ILE A 160 -20.09 -2.87 -11.62
C ILE A 160 -20.82 -4.21 -11.39
N LEU A 161 -21.43 -4.39 -10.22
CA LEU A 161 -22.12 -5.64 -9.89
C LEU A 161 -23.42 -5.84 -10.67
N ARG A 162 -24.14 -4.76 -11.01
CA ARG A 162 -25.36 -4.84 -11.82
C ARG A 162 -25.03 -5.19 -13.27
N GLU A 163 -24.00 -4.57 -13.83
CA GLU A 163 -23.51 -4.87 -15.18
C GLU A 163 -23.01 -6.30 -15.30
N ALA A 164 -22.21 -6.75 -14.33
CA ALA A 164 -21.74 -8.14 -14.29
C ALA A 164 -22.90 -9.14 -14.11
N GLY A 165 -23.99 -8.74 -13.47
CA GLY A 165 -25.14 -9.59 -13.21
C GLY A 165 -24.83 -10.77 -12.28
N GLY A 166 -25.81 -11.64 -12.04
CA GLY A 166 -25.65 -12.82 -11.18
C GLY A 166 -25.55 -12.54 -9.67
N VAL A 167 -25.53 -11.27 -9.24
CA VAL A 167 -25.61 -10.86 -7.83
C VAL A 167 -27.03 -10.43 -7.49
N SER A 168 -27.47 -10.63 -6.24
CA SER A 168 -28.79 -10.16 -5.80
C SER A 168 -28.73 -8.70 -5.34
N GLU A 169 -29.78 -7.91 -5.58
CA GLU A 169 -29.81 -6.50 -5.16
C GLU A 169 -29.55 -6.34 -3.65
N LYS A 170 -30.00 -7.29 -2.84
CA LYS A 170 -29.71 -7.33 -1.40
C LYS A 170 -28.21 -7.43 -1.10
N ASP A 171 -27.48 -8.29 -1.82
CA ASP A 171 -26.04 -8.44 -1.62
C ASP A 171 -25.28 -7.22 -2.15
N ILE A 172 -25.74 -6.62 -3.27
CA ILE A 172 -25.16 -5.38 -3.81
C ILE A 172 -25.27 -4.26 -2.78
N LEU A 173 -26.48 -4.01 -2.24
CA LEU A 173 -26.70 -2.99 -1.22
C LEU A 173 -25.86 -3.25 0.04
N ALA A 174 -25.77 -4.52 0.49
CA ALA A 174 -24.96 -4.87 1.65
C ALA A 174 -23.47 -4.56 1.44
N LEU A 175 -22.94 -4.82 0.23
CA LEU A 175 -21.54 -4.53 -0.08
C LEU A 175 -21.28 -3.03 -0.17
N VAL A 176 -22.18 -2.28 -0.84
CA VAL A 176 -22.08 -0.82 -0.97
C VAL A 176 -22.10 -0.15 0.39
N GLU A 177 -23.05 -0.50 1.27
CA GLU A 177 -23.12 0.09 2.60
C GLU A 177 -21.87 -0.25 3.43
N LYS A 178 -21.38 -1.50 3.38
CA LYS A 178 -20.13 -1.86 4.05
C LYS A 178 -18.92 -1.10 3.50
N LYS A 179 -18.86 -0.88 2.18
CA LYS A 179 -17.81 -0.09 1.54
C LYS A 179 -17.84 1.37 2.03
N LYS A 180 -19.01 2.00 2.10
CA LYS A 180 -19.16 3.36 2.66
C LYS A 180 -18.71 3.45 4.12
N GLU A 181 -19.05 2.45 4.94
CA GLU A 181 -18.58 2.40 6.33
C GLU A 181 -17.06 2.34 6.42
N VAL A 182 -16.42 1.49 5.61
CA VAL A 182 -14.96 1.39 5.56
C VAL A 182 -14.32 2.69 5.09
N ASP A 183 -14.85 3.28 4.02
CA ASP A 183 -14.34 4.53 3.46
C ASP A 183 -14.46 5.69 4.46
N ALA A 184 -15.55 5.76 5.22
CA ALA A 184 -15.72 6.76 6.28
C ALA A 184 -14.74 6.56 7.44
N ILE A 185 -14.50 5.31 7.86
CA ILE A 185 -13.53 4.97 8.92
C ILE A 185 -12.11 5.34 8.46
N GLU A 186 -11.75 5.02 7.22
CA GLU A 186 -10.45 5.32 6.64
C GLU A 186 -10.24 6.83 6.49
N SER A 187 -11.20 7.54 5.91
CA SER A 187 -11.13 9.00 5.74
C SER A 187 -10.96 9.71 7.08
N SER A 188 -11.76 9.35 8.08
CA SER A 188 -11.66 9.93 9.43
C SER A 188 -10.30 9.67 10.08
N PHE A 189 -9.72 8.48 9.86
CA PHE A 189 -8.38 8.16 10.35
C PHE A 189 -7.30 9.02 9.66
N LEU A 190 -7.38 9.17 8.34
CA LEU A 190 -6.44 9.97 7.55
C LEU A 190 -6.51 11.45 7.92
N GLU A 191 -7.71 12.03 8.01
CA GLU A 191 -7.94 13.43 8.42
C GLU A 191 -7.32 13.71 9.80
N LYS A 192 -7.62 12.85 10.79
CA LYS A 192 -7.08 12.98 12.14
C LYS A 192 -5.56 12.86 12.17
N THR A 193 -5.01 11.92 11.39
CA THR A 193 -3.57 11.70 11.31
C THR A 193 -2.87 12.90 10.65
N MET A 194 -3.45 13.46 9.59
CA MET A 194 -2.93 14.65 8.92
C MET A 194 -2.98 15.88 9.84
N ALA A 195 -4.08 16.10 10.56
CA ALA A 195 -4.18 17.21 11.52
C ALA A 195 -3.10 17.14 12.62
N LYS A 196 -2.81 15.94 13.12
CA LYS A 196 -1.71 15.71 14.07
C LYS A 196 -0.35 15.93 13.44
N LEU A 197 -0.13 15.41 12.23
CA LEU A 197 1.11 15.62 11.48
C LEU A 197 1.37 17.10 11.27
N TYR A 198 0.37 17.85 10.80
CA TYR A 198 0.45 19.29 10.57
C TYR A 198 0.82 20.05 11.85
N THR A 199 0.20 19.69 12.99
CA THR A 199 0.54 20.26 14.30
C THR A 199 2.02 20.02 14.65
N ARG A 200 2.55 18.82 14.37
CA ARG A 200 3.97 18.51 14.58
C ARG A 200 4.88 19.30 13.64
N LEU A 201 4.50 19.49 12.38
CA LEU A 201 5.29 20.29 11.45
C LEU A 201 5.42 21.74 11.92
N ILE A 202 4.34 22.36 12.40
CA ILE A 202 4.37 23.71 12.98
C ILE A 202 5.29 23.74 14.21
N ARG A 203 5.11 22.78 15.15
CA ARG A 203 5.96 22.67 16.35
C ARG A 203 7.44 22.56 15.97
N ASP A 204 7.77 21.70 15.02
CA ASP A 204 9.15 21.43 14.63
C ASP A 204 9.80 22.64 13.94
N ARG A 205 9.01 23.42 13.17
CA ARG A 205 9.41 24.71 12.63
C ARG A 205 9.68 25.74 13.72
N GLU A 206 8.77 25.90 14.68
CA GLU A 206 8.92 26.84 15.81
C GLU A 206 10.13 26.52 16.68
N LEU A 207 10.47 25.24 16.82
CA LEU A 207 11.64 24.76 17.55
C LEU A 207 12.93 24.76 16.71
N GLY A 208 12.84 25.04 15.41
CA GLY A 208 13.97 25.07 14.48
C GLY A 208 14.63 23.70 14.27
N ILE A 209 13.84 22.63 14.29
CA ILE A 209 14.28 21.23 14.15
C ILE A 209 13.71 20.52 12.91
N GLU A 210 12.99 21.23 12.04
CA GLU A 210 12.35 20.69 10.83
C GLU A 210 13.34 20.11 9.79
N GLU A 211 14.59 20.59 9.81
CA GLU A 211 15.71 20.17 8.94
C GLU A 211 16.62 19.11 9.58
N ALA A 212 16.11 18.33 10.53
CA ALA A 212 16.86 17.19 11.07
C ALA A 212 17.35 16.27 9.95
N PHE A 213 18.63 15.87 10.01
CA PHE A 213 19.28 15.13 8.94
C PHE A 213 18.63 13.75 8.71
N CYS A 214 18.40 12.98 9.77
CA CYS A 214 17.65 11.73 9.69
C CYS A 214 16.36 11.86 10.49
N ILE A 215 15.30 11.30 9.90
CA ILE A 215 13.98 11.27 10.50
C ILE A 215 13.93 10.14 11.54
N ASN A 216 13.28 10.39 12.68
CA ASN A 216 12.99 9.34 13.64
C ASN A 216 11.80 8.48 13.17
N ILE A 217 12.09 7.45 12.37
CA ILE A 217 11.08 6.56 11.78
C ILE A 217 10.17 5.90 12.84
N GLU A 218 10.66 5.67 14.06
CA GLU A 218 9.85 5.11 15.14
C GLU A 218 8.68 6.03 15.53
N GLY A 219 8.85 7.35 15.42
CA GLY A 219 7.88 8.34 15.86
C GLY A 219 7.04 8.99 14.75
N ILE A 220 7.43 8.88 13.47
CA ILE A 220 6.73 9.59 12.40
C ILE A 220 5.32 9.08 12.12
N LEU A 221 4.45 10.02 11.72
CA LEU A 221 3.08 9.73 11.34
C LEU A 221 2.92 9.50 9.84
N ASP A 222 3.88 9.94 9.04
CA ASP A 222 3.85 9.90 7.57
C ASP A 222 3.59 8.48 7.04
N HIS A 223 4.23 7.47 7.65
CA HIS A 223 4.03 6.05 7.31
C HIS A 223 2.62 5.51 7.60
N LEU A 224 1.82 6.22 8.40
CA LEU A 224 0.43 5.88 8.63
C LEU A 224 -0.47 6.42 7.51
N LEU A 225 -0.04 7.47 6.82
CA LEU A 225 -0.74 8.09 5.69
C LEU A 225 -0.33 7.43 4.37
N VAL A 226 0.97 7.24 4.16
CA VAL A 226 1.55 6.63 2.96
C VAL A 226 2.65 5.65 3.36
N GLU A 227 2.48 4.39 2.99
CA GLU A 227 3.48 3.37 3.30
C GLU A 227 4.74 3.55 2.44
N PRO A 228 5.94 3.19 2.96
CA PRO A 228 7.16 3.24 2.17
C PRO A 228 7.12 2.27 1.00
N SER A 229 7.75 2.64 -0.10
CA SER A 229 8.04 1.70 -1.19
C SER A 229 9.37 1.00 -0.93
N TYR A 230 9.44 -0.33 -1.04
CA TYR A 230 10.66 -1.09 -0.81
C TYR A 230 11.24 -1.62 -2.12
N PHE A 231 12.54 -1.92 -2.10
CA PHE A 231 13.25 -2.36 -3.29
C PHE A 231 14.03 -3.64 -3.08
N ASP A 232 14.13 -4.42 -4.14
CA ASP A 232 15.12 -5.49 -4.23
C ASP A 232 16.55 -4.95 -4.21
N THR A 233 17.50 -5.86 -3.98
CA THR A 233 18.92 -5.52 -4.00
C THR A 233 19.28 -4.97 -5.38
N ASP A 234 19.92 -3.80 -5.38
CA ASP A 234 20.36 -3.09 -6.59
C ASP A 234 19.23 -2.67 -7.56
N LYS A 235 18.00 -2.55 -7.05
CA LYS A 235 16.83 -2.11 -7.83
C LYS A 235 16.27 -0.79 -7.34
N TYR A 236 15.54 -0.14 -8.24
CA TYR A 236 14.80 1.11 -8.02
C TYR A 236 13.45 1.11 -8.77
N SER A 237 13.00 -0.04 -9.31
CA SER A 237 11.67 -0.14 -9.92
C SER A 237 10.58 -0.04 -8.85
N ILE A 238 9.45 0.54 -9.22
CA ILE A 238 8.27 0.72 -8.37
C ILE A 238 7.04 -0.02 -8.92
N ASP A 239 7.19 -0.92 -9.90
CA ASP A 239 6.05 -1.50 -10.62
C ASP A 239 5.01 -2.11 -9.67
N GLU A 240 5.47 -2.77 -8.60
CA GLU A 240 4.62 -3.36 -7.55
C GLU A 240 3.99 -2.33 -6.59
N TYR A 241 4.51 -1.09 -6.57
CA TYR A 241 4.09 -0.01 -5.69
C TYR A 241 3.23 1.06 -6.38
N ILE A 242 3.11 1.08 -7.72
CA ILE A 242 2.30 2.09 -8.43
C ILE A 242 0.87 2.12 -7.87
N GLY A 243 0.21 0.96 -7.79
CA GLY A 243 -1.16 0.90 -7.26
C GLY A 243 -1.28 1.31 -5.79
N GLN A 244 -0.26 1.04 -4.97
CA GLN A 244 -0.23 1.49 -3.56
C GLN A 244 -0.09 3.00 -3.46
N ILE A 245 0.84 3.59 -4.22
CA ILE A 245 1.07 5.04 -4.26
C ILE A 245 -0.19 5.74 -4.75
N GLU A 246 -0.76 5.30 -5.86
CA GLU A 246 -2.00 5.86 -6.41
C GLU A 246 -3.15 5.78 -5.41
N SER A 247 -3.37 4.62 -4.79
CA SER A 247 -4.43 4.45 -3.80
C SER A 247 -4.25 5.36 -2.59
N SER A 248 -3.03 5.43 -2.03
CA SER A 248 -2.72 6.29 -0.89
C SER A 248 -2.94 7.77 -1.21
N PHE A 249 -2.43 8.25 -2.34
CA PHE A 249 -2.53 9.67 -2.69
C PHE A 249 -3.92 10.09 -3.16
N ARG A 250 -4.67 9.22 -3.85
CA ARG A 250 -6.08 9.46 -4.18
C ARG A 250 -6.93 9.68 -2.92
N LEU A 251 -6.68 8.93 -1.85
CA LEU A 251 -7.41 9.10 -0.58
C LEU A 251 -6.96 10.34 0.19
N LEU A 252 -5.70 10.74 0.06
CA LEU A 252 -5.14 11.92 0.73
C LEU A 252 -5.41 13.23 -0.02
N GLU A 253 -5.64 13.19 -1.32
CA GLU A 253 -5.88 14.36 -2.17
C GLU A 253 -6.88 15.36 -1.55
N PRO A 254 -8.13 14.98 -1.22
CA PRO A 254 -9.09 15.93 -0.64
C PRO A 254 -8.62 16.50 0.70
N ILE A 255 -7.85 15.73 1.49
CA ILE A 255 -7.30 16.20 2.76
C ILE A 255 -6.17 17.21 2.51
N LEU A 256 -5.30 16.95 1.53
CA LEU A 256 -4.17 17.82 1.18
C LEU A 256 -4.60 19.15 0.54
N GLU A 257 -5.80 19.23 0.00
CA GLU A 257 -6.41 20.50 -0.44
C GLU A 257 -6.69 21.44 0.75
N GLU A 258 -6.98 20.90 1.92
CA GLU A 258 -7.16 21.68 3.16
C GLU A 258 -5.82 22.19 3.75
N TYR A 259 -4.69 21.65 3.30
CA TYR A 259 -3.33 21.99 3.74
C TYR A 259 -2.42 22.38 2.55
N PRO A 260 -2.69 23.49 1.84
CA PRO A 260 -1.97 23.89 0.62
C PRO A 260 -0.48 24.24 0.82
N GLU A 261 -0.07 24.50 2.06
CA GLU A 261 1.32 24.71 2.48
C GLU A 261 2.09 23.40 2.72
N ILE A 262 1.43 22.24 2.69
CA ILE A 262 2.11 20.96 2.80
C ILE A 262 2.65 20.56 1.42
N ILE A 263 3.91 20.12 1.40
CA ILE A 263 4.59 19.46 0.27
C ILE A 263 4.99 18.04 0.66
N VAL A 264 5.27 17.23 -0.35
CA VAL A 264 5.77 15.87 -0.17
C VAL A 264 7.24 15.82 -0.58
N ARG A 265 8.10 15.41 0.36
CA ARG A 265 9.51 15.11 0.14
C ARG A 265 9.72 13.62 0.16
N LEU A 266 10.26 13.07 -0.92
CA LEU A 266 10.58 11.65 -1.02
C LEU A 266 12.02 11.41 -0.58
N GLU A 267 12.23 10.57 0.41
CA GLU A 267 13.55 10.22 0.91
C GLU A 267 13.92 8.81 0.46
N GLY A 268 14.82 8.71 -0.53
CA GLY A 268 15.33 7.43 -1.01
C GLY A 268 16.44 6.94 -0.09
N ASN A 269 16.46 5.64 0.21
CA ASN A 269 17.42 5.02 1.12
C ASN A 269 18.06 3.78 0.50
N ALA A 270 19.29 3.48 0.90
CA ALA A 270 20.01 2.27 0.55
C ALA A 270 20.45 1.50 1.80
N ASP A 271 20.73 0.20 1.63
CA ASP A 271 21.36 -0.58 2.69
C ASP A 271 22.88 -0.33 2.72
N GLU A 272 23.55 -0.80 3.77
CA GLU A 272 24.97 -0.49 4.05
C GLU A 272 25.97 -1.07 3.03
N ARG A 273 25.52 -1.85 2.05
CA ARG A 273 26.41 -2.53 1.09
C ARG A 273 26.64 -1.64 -0.13
N GLY A 274 27.91 -1.45 -0.49
CA GLY A 274 28.31 -0.62 -1.63
C GLY A 274 29.18 0.56 -1.17
N THR A 275 29.60 1.39 -2.12
CA THR A 275 30.25 2.67 -1.77
C THR A 275 29.19 3.72 -1.48
N VAL A 276 29.56 4.74 -0.70
CA VAL A 276 28.68 5.88 -0.38
C VAL A 276 28.17 6.55 -1.67
N GLU A 277 29.04 6.71 -2.66
CA GLU A 277 28.70 7.35 -3.94
C GLU A 277 27.70 6.50 -4.74
N TYR A 278 27.88 5.17 -4.72
CA TYR A 278 26.97 4.25 -5.37
C TYR A 278 25.58 4.30 -4.72
N ASN A 279 25.54 4.20 -3.39
CA ASN A 279 24.31 4.25 -2.62
C ASN A 279 23.62 5.61 -2.72
N LYS A 280 24.38 6.71 -2.84
CA LYS A 280 23.82 8.03 -3.10
C LYS A 280 23.10 8.06 -4.45
N ALA A 281 23.76 7.62 -5.52
CA ALA A 281 23.14 7.57 -6.84
C ALA A 281 21.94 6.62 -6.89
N LEU A 282 22.01 5.46 -6.21
CA LEU A 282 20.91 4.50 -6.14
C LEU A 282 19.72 5.06 -5.34
N SER A 283 19.99 5.70 -4.20
CA SER A 283 18.95 6.34 -3.40
C SER A 283 18.32 7.54 -4.11
N ASP A 284 19.06 8.26 -4.95
CA ASP A 284 18.48 9.31 -5.80
C ASP A 284 17.45 8.74 -6.78
N ARG A 285 17.81 7.68 -7.50
CA ARG A 285 16.87 6.97 -8.39
C ARG A 285 15.63 6.46 -7.67
N ARG A 286 15.78 6.03 -6.40
CA ARG A 286 14.68 5.52 -5.59
C ARG A 286 13.67 6.57 -5.17
N TRP A 287 14.03 7.84 -5.05
CA TRP A 287 13.04 8.90 -4.84
C TRP A 287 12.54 9.48 -6.17
N GLU A 288 13.38 9.56 -7.20
CA GLU A 288 13.01 10.05 -8.54
C GLU A 288 11.99 9.15 -9.27
N THR A 289 12.02 7.85 -9.02
CA THR A 289 11.12 6.91 -9.70
C THR A 289 9.67 7.06 -9.22
N PRO A 290 9.35 6.98 -7.91
CA PRO A 290 8.00 7.22 -7.40
C PRO A 290 7.53 8.66 -7.54
N SER A 291 8.42 9.66 -7.56
CA SER A 291 8.00 11.06 -7.74
C SER A 291 7.32 11.29 -9.09
N LYS A 292 7.65 10.52 -10.13
CA LYS A 292 6.99 10.59 -11.44
C LYS A 292 5.50 10.26 -11.37
N VAL A 293 5.10 9.35 -10.50
CA VAL A 293 3.67 9.01 -10.30
C VAL A 293 2.97 10.21 -9.68
N LEU A 294 3.59 10.83 -8.67
CA LEU A 294 3.01 11.99 -7.98
C LEU A 294 2.89 13.21 -8.89
N LEU A 295 3.93 13.50 -9.68
CA LEU A 295 3.92 14.60 -10.65
C LEU A 295 2.91 14.38 -11.79
N ALA A 296 2.68 13.12 -12.18
CA ALA A 296 1.74 12.80 -13.24
C ALA A 296 0.27 12.92 -12.80
N LEU A 297 -0.01 12.68 -11.51
CA LEU A 297 -1.39 12.46 -11.04
C LEU A 297 -1.88 13.43 -9.97
N TYR A 298 -1.00 13.99 -9.11
CA TYR A 298 -1.44 14.64 -7.87
C TYR A 298 -0.79 16.00 -7.56
N PHE A 299 0.47 16.23 -7.96
CA PHE A 299 1.21 17.43 -7.54
C PHE A 299 1.94 18.13 -8.69
N ASP A 300 2.01 19.46 -8.59
CA ASP A 300 2.94 20.26 -9.37
C ASP A 300 4.39 20.05 -8.90
N GLU A 301 5.36 20.45 -9.74
CA GLU A 301 6.79 20.33 -9.46
C GLU A 301 7.22 21.04 -8.15
N ASP A 302 6.55 22.13 -7.77
CA ASP A 302 6.86 22.90 -6.56
C ASP A 302 6.40 22.19 -5.27
N ARG A 303 5.53 21.18 -5.37
CA ARG A 303 5.03 20.39 -4.22
C ARG A 303 5.68 19.02 -4.07
N THR A 304 6.57 18.65 -4.99
CA THR A 304 7.26 17.35 -4.96
C THR A 304 8.77 17.57 -5.00
N ALA A 305 9.45 17.20 -3.92
CA ALA A 305 10.91 17.22 -3.83
C ALA A 305 11.44 15.85 -3.38
N GLY A 306 12.76 15.64 -3.47
CA GLY A 306 13.34 14.45 -2.88
C GLY A 306 14.82 14.54 -2.60
N VAL A 307 15.29 13.56 -1.83
CA VAL A 307 16.68 13.48 -1.39
C VAL A 307 17.11 12.01 -1.27
N GLY A 308 18.22 11.66 -1.90
CA GLY A 308 18.90 10.39 -1.65
C GLY A 308 19.68 10.45 -0.35
N ARG A 309 19.27 9.66 0.64
CA ARG A 309 19.90 9.52 1.96
C ARG A 309 21.06 8.51 1.98
N SER A 310 21.34 7.84 0.87
CA SER A 310 22.34 6.77 0.82
C SER A 310 22.05 5.74 1.94
N GLU A 311 23.09 5.23 2.59
CA GLU A 311 23.06 4.40 3.80
C GLU A 311 23.12 5.22 5.11
N GLN A 312 22.95 6.55 5.05
CA GLN A 312 23.24 7.45 6.18
C GLN A 312 22.11 7.53 7.23
N CYS A 313 20.90 7.09 6.88
CA CYS A 313 19.74 7.04 7.79
C CYS A 313 19.22 5.61 7.95
N PRO A 314 20.03 4.67 8.47
CA PRO A 314 19.60 3.29 8.62
C PRO A 314 18.57 3.15 9.73
N LEU A 315 17.60 2.25 9.53
CA LEU A 315 16.63 1.87 10.55
C LEU A 315 17.34 1.19 11.73
N PRO A 316 16.82 1.33 12.96
CA PRO A 316 17.32 0.59 14.10
C PRO A 316 17.32 -0.92 13.82
N ARG A 317 18.44 -1.59 14.14
CA ARG A 317 18.54 -3.04 14.02
C ARG A 317 17.94 -3.70 15.26
N ALA A 318 16.63 -3.96 15.22
CA ALA A 318 15.93 -4.64 16.31
C ALA A 318 16.53 -6.03 16.60
N GLY A 319 16.48 -6.49 17.85
CA GLY A 319 16.95 -7.82 18.22
C GLY A 319 16.15 -8.91 17.50
N GLY A 320 16.84 -9.90 16.92
CA GLY A 320 16.21 -11.06 16.26
C GLY A 320 15.96 -10.90 14.75
N ILE A 321 16.17 -9.71 14.16
CA ILE A 321 16.13 -9.54 12.70
C ILE A 321 17.40 -10.10 12.04
N SER A 322 17.24 -10.84 10.94
CA SER A 322 18.41 -11.27 10.17
C SER A 322 19.05 -10.05 9.49
N THR A 323 20.35 -10.14 9.19
CA THR A 323 21.05 -9.08 8.45
C THR A 323 20.36 -8.80 7.10
N ARG A 324 19.89 -9.86 6.42
CA ARG A 324 19.24 -9.75 5.11
C ARG A 324 17.91 -9.00 5.20
N ASP A 325 17.11 -9.30 6.21
CA ASP A 325 15.82 -8.64 6.39
C ASP A 325 16.02 -7.16 6.76
N TRP A 326 17.01 -6.87 7.60
CA TRP A 326 17.37 -5.48 7.93
C TRP A 326 17.86 -4.68 6.72
N TRP A 327 18.67 -5.28 5.85
CA TRP A 327 19.00 -4.66 4.57
C TRP A 327 17.73 -4.41 3.74
N SER A 328 16.79 -5.36 3.72
CA SER A 328 15.53 -5.20 3.00
C SER A 328 14.73 -3.99 3.47
N SER A 329 14.60 -3.82 4.78
CA SER A 329 13.89 -2.66 5.35
C SER A 329 14.60 -1.32 5.08
N ASN A 330 15.90 -1.32 4.79
CA ASN A 330 16.67 -0.11 4.49
C ASN A 330 16.68 0.26 3.00
N ARG A 331 16.32 -0.66 2.11
CA ARG A 331 16.11 -0.35 0.69
C ARG A 331 14.69 0.16 0.49
N ARG A 332 14.46 1.45 0.74
CA ARG A 332 13.12 2.04 0.71
C ARG A 332 13.07 3.48 0.24
N THR A 333 11.87 3.96 -0.10
CA THR A 333 11.55 5.37 -0.24
C THR A 333 10.46 5.74 0.76
N ASP A 334 10.77 6.73 1.60
CA ASP A 334 9.84 7.30 2.57
C ASP A 334 9.16 8.52 1.95
N TYR A 335 7.83 8.63 2.10
CA TYR A 335 7.04 9.79 1.68
C TYR A 335 6.84 10.70 2.88
N ILE A 336 7.51 11.85 2.91
CA ILE A 336 7.58 12.72 4.08
C ILE A 336 6.87 14.04 3.80
N PHE A 337 5.92 14.40 4.64
CA PHE A 337 5.22 15.66 4.55
C PHE A 337 6.05 16.77 5.20
N LYS A 338 6.13 17.92 4.54
CA LYS A 338 6.86 19.11 4.99
C LYS A 338 6.02 20.35 4.75
N LEU A 339 6.32 21.42 5.46
CA LEU A 339 5.78 22.74 5.15
C LEU A 339 6.64 23.39 4.04
N LYS A 340 6.00 24.14 3.14
CA LYS A 340 6.65 24.98 2.12
C LYS A 340 7.64 25.98 2.72
#